data_AF-A0A962IBR5-F1
#
_entry.id   AF-A0A962IBR5-F1
#
_cell.length_a   1.000
_cell.length_b   1.000
_cell.length_c   1.000
_cell.angle_alpha   90.00
_cell.angle_beta   90.00
_cell.angle_gamma   90.00
#
_symmetry.space_group_name_H-M   'P 1'
#
loop_
_entity.id
_entity.type
_entity.pdbx_description
1 polymer ?
#
loop_
_entity_poly.entity_id
_entity_poly.type
_entity_poly.pdbx_seq_one_letter_code
_entity_poly.pdbx_strand_id
1 'polypeptide(L)'
;DYGRFADMLANGGERDGVRVLSAAAVATLTSPYGEQAPLLSSLTAFGRYEAGSIGQGLGGVVRLDDRSGPGSAGEYAWGGAAGTGFWATPKLGLSVTLMTQLMPVTALPARDLLRPAIYRALAAG
;
A
#
# COMPACT_ATOMS: atom_id res chain seq x y z
N ASP A 1 -3.16 14.32 -7.48
CA ASP A 1 -2.20 13.46 -8.20
C ASP A 1 -1.91 12.12 -7.53
N TYR A 2 -1.54 12.06 -6.25
CA TYR A 2 -1.33 10.77 -5.54
C TYR A 2 -2.52 9.79 -5.66
N GLY A 3 -3.76 10.27 -5.49
CA GLY A 3 -4.95 9.43 -5.70
C GLY A 3 -5.03 8.86 -7.11
N ARG A 4 -4.73 9.68 -8.13
CA ARG A 4 -4.72 9.22 -9.54
C ARG A 4 -3.67 8.15 -9.79
N PHE A 5 -2.50 8.27 -9.16
CA PHE A 5 -1.45 7.24 -9.23
C PHE A 5 -1.91 5.93 -8.56
N ALA A 6 -2.47 6.01 -7.35
CA ALA A 6 -2.96 4.83 -6.63
C ALA A 6 -4.13 4.16 -7.39
N ASP A 7 -5.07 4.95 -7.92
CA ASP A 7 -6.18 4.45 -8.74
C ASP A 7 -5.68 3.75 -10.00
N MET A 8 -4.66 4.30 -10.67
CA MET A 8 -4.07 3.70 -11.86
C MET A 8 -3.45 2.33 -11.54
N LEU A 9 -2.76 2.21 -10.41
CA LEU A 9 -2.23 0.92 -9.97
C LEU A 9 -3.35 -0.07 -9.62
N ALA A 10 -4.37 0.35 -8.87
CA ALA A 10 -5.51 -0.49 -8.51
C ALA A 10 -6.30 -0.97 -9.74
N ASN A 11 -6.27 -0.22 -10.84
CA ASN A 11 -6.89 -0.58 -12.11
C ASN A 11 -5.87 -1.20 -13.10
N GLY A 12 -4.79 -1.80 -12.61
CA GLY A 12 -3.88 -2.59 -13.43
C GLY A 12 -3.12 -1.78 -14.49
N GLY A 13 -2.94 -0.47 -14.29
CA GLY A 13 -2.16 0.41 -15.15
C GLY A 13 -3.00 1.39 -15.98
N GLU A 14 -4.31 1.31 -15.85
CA GLU A 14 -5.28 2.13 -16.58
C GLU A 14 -5.99 3.12 -15.66
N ARG A 15 -6.34 4.29 -16.18
CA ARG A 15 -7.21 5.23 -15.48
C ARG A 15 -8.06 5.99 -16.48
N ASP A 16 -9.36 6.08 -16.21
CA ASP A 16 -10.34 6.75 -17.08
C ASP A 16 -10.25 6.28 -18.56
N GLY A 17 -10.02 4.97 -18.77
CA GLY A 17 -9.88 4.37 -20.10
C GLY A 17 -8.54 4.61 -20.79
N VAL A 18 -7.59 5.30 -20.15
CA VAL A 18 -6.25 5.56 -20.69
C VAL A 18 -5.21 4.68 -20.00
N ARG A 19 -4.40 3.97 -20.80
CA ARG A 19 -3.26 3.22 -20.30
C ARG A 19 -2.07 4.13 -20.00
N VAL A 20 -1.72 4.23 -18.73
CA VAL A 20 -0.54 4.97 -18.25
C VAL A 20 0.64 4.04 -18.05
N LEU A 21 0.38 2.82 -17.54
CA LEU A 21 1.39 1.79 -17.33
C LEU A 21 0.91 0.46 -17.90
N SER A 22 1.83 -0.35 -18.43
CA SER A 22 1.47 -1.71 -18.87
C SER A 22 1.08 -2.57 -17.67
N ALA A 23 0.16 -3.52 -17.88
CA ALA A 23 -0.23 -4.46 -16.81
C ALA A 23 0.99 -5.25 -16.28
N ALA A 24 1.95 -5.59 -17.15
CA ALA A 24 3.19 -6.24 -16.76
C ALA A 24 4.05 -5.36 -15.83
N ALA A 25 4.16 -4.06 -16.11
CA ALA A 25 4.88 -3.14 -15.23
C ALA A 25 4.16 -2.93 -13.90
N VAL A 26 2.82 -2.92 -13.87
CA VAL A 26 2.08 -2.93 -12.60
C VAL A 26 2.37 -4.19 -11.82
N ALA A 27 2.33 -5.37 -12.46
CA ALA A 27 2.64 -6.64 -11.80
C ALA A 27 4.05 -6.63 -11.19
N THR A 28 5.04 -6.03 -11.87
CA THR A 28 6.39 -5.84 -11.33
C THR A 28 6.40 -4.90 -10.12
N LEU A 29 5.70 -3.76 -10.17
CA LEU A 29 5.60 -2.82 -9.05
C LEU A 29 4.92 -3.45 -7.82
N THR A 30 3.87 -4.25 -8.04
CA THR A 30 3.07 -4.88 -6.99
C THR A 30 3.61 -6.25 -6.58
N SER A 31 4.88 -6.54 -6.87
CA SER A 31 5.56 -7.77 -6.47
C SER A 31 6.88 -7.45 -5.77
N PRO A 32 7.38 -8.34 -4.89
CA PRO A 32 8.72 -8.21 -4.34
C PRO A 32 9.76 -8.15 -5.46
N TYR A 33 10.68 -7.20 -5.38
CA TYR A 33 11.70 -6.98 -6.40
C TYR A 33 13.09 -7.36 -5.88
N GLY A 34 13.80 -8.21 -6.64
CA GLY A 34 15.14 -8.66 -6.31
C GLY A 34 15.21 -9.59 -5.09
N GLU A 35 16.43 -9.85 -4.62
CA GLU A 35 16.68 -10.64 -3.42
C GLU A 35 16.08 -9.93 -2.20
N GLN A 36 15.29 -10.66 -1.42
CA GLN A 36 14.61 -10.11 -0.26
C GLN A 36 15.48 -10.19 0.98
N ALA A 37 15.66 -9.05 1.64
CA ALA A 37 16.23 -8.95 2.97
C ALA A 37 15.16 -8.48 3.97
N PRO A 38 15.32 -8.78 5.28
CA PRO A 38 14.46 -8.20 6.30
C PRO A 38 14.40 -6.67 6.16
N LEU A 39 13.22 -6.09 6.32
CA LEU A 39 13.08 -4.64 6.39
C LEU A 39 13.89 -4.09 7.58
N LEU A 40 14.44 -2.89 7.40
CA LEU A 40 15.04 -2.15 8.49
C LEU A 40 14.03 -2.01 9.64
N SER A 41 14.49 -2.17 10.88
CA SER A 41 13.63 -2.08 12.07
C SER A 41 12.86 -0.75 12.14
N SER A 42 13.47 0.34 11.68
CA SER A 42 12.82 1.66 11.56
C SER A 42 11.66 1.67 10.56
N LEU A 43 11.79 0.99 9.42
CA LEU A 43 10.70 0.87 8.43
C LEU A 43 9.59 -0.05 8.92
N THR A 44 9.95 -1.16 9.57
CA THR A 44 8.98 -2.06 10.22
C THR A 44 8.17 -1.31 11.27
N ALA A 45 8.82 -0.53 12.12
CA ALA A 45 8.16 0.30 13.13
C ALA A 45 7.31 1.41 12.50
N PHE A 46 7.79 2.06 11.44
CA PHE A 46 7.07 3.13 10.75
C PHE A 46 5.78 2.65 10.07
N GLY A 47 5.80 1.45 9.49
CA GLY A 47 4.65 0.82 8.85
C GLY A 47 3.77 0.00 9.79
N ARG A 48 4.24 -0.26 11.02
CA ARG A 48 3.66 -1.22 11.97
C ARG A 48 3.43 -2.59 11.34
N TYR A 49 4.44 -3.06 10.60
CA TYR A 49 4.34 -4.32 9.89
C TYR A 49 4.67 -5.50 10.78
N GLU A 50 3.92 -6.58 10.65
CA GLU A 50 4.28 -7.87 11.22
C GLU A 50 5.52 -8.43 10.53
N ALA A 51 6.36 -9.16 11.27
CA ALA A 51 7.58 -9.73 10.74
C ALA A 51 7.28 -10.67 9.56
N GLY A 52 7.95 -10.44 8.42
CA GLY A 52 7.76 -11.24 7.21
C GLY A 52 6.46 -11.01 6.44
N SER A 53 5.62 -10.02 6.85
CA SER A 53 4.37 -9.72 6.15
C SER A 53 4.53 -8.82 4.92
N ILE A 54 5.70 -8.19 4.77
CA ILE A 54 5.99 -7.18 3.76
C ILE A 54 7.32 -7.49 3.05
N GLY A 55 7.33 -7.36 1.71
CA GLY A 55 8.51 -7.39 0.86
C GLY A 55 8.86 -6.01 0.30
N GLN A 56 10.10 -5.88 -0.16
CA GLN A 56 10.59 -4.67 -0.82
C GLN A 56 10.18 -4.70 -2.29
N GLY A 57 9.43 -3.69 -2.73
CA GLY A 57 9.05 -3.50 -4.13
C GLY A 57 9.87 -2.39 -4.77
N LEU A 58 9.67 -2.19 -6.08
CA LEU A 58 10.27 -1.05 -6.77
C LEU A 58 9.61 0.27 -6.33
N GLY A 59 10.33 1.05 -5.53
CA GLY A 59 9.88 2.38 -5.08
C GLY A 59 8.89 2.35 -3.91
N GLY A 60 8.65 1.19 -3.31
CA GLY A 60 7.66 1.03 -2.25
C GLY A 60 7.79 -0.31 -1.52
N VAL A 61 6.73 -0.67 -0.80
CA VAL A 61 6.60 -2.00 -0.19
C VAL A 61 5.42 -2.75 -0.76
N VAL A 62 5.51 -4.09 -0.74
CA VAL A 62 4.46 -4.99 -1.20
C VAL A 62 4.05 -5.91 -0.06
N ARG A 63 2.75 -6.04 0.16
CA ARG A 63 2.22 -6.99 1.14
C ARG A 63 2.27 -8.41 0.61
N LEU A 64 2.79 -9.33 1.43
CA LEU A 64 3.05 -10.73 1.03
C LEU A 64 1.90 -11.68 1.34
N ASP A 65 1.04 -11.34 2.31
CA ASP A 65 -0.05 -12.21 2.72
C ASP A 65 -1.33 -11.47 3.15
N ASP A 66 -2.42 -12.23 3.18
CA ASP A 66 -3.76 -11.79 3.61
C ASP A 66 -3.98 -12.00 5.13
N ARG A 67 -3.05 -12.65 5.84
CA ARG A 67 -3.25 -13.14 7.22
C ARG A 67 -2.67 -12.23 8.31
N SER A 68 -1.68 -11.42 7.97
CA SER A 68 -0.94 -10.56 8.93
C SER A 68 -1.68 -9.25 9.22
N GLY A 69 -2.96 -9.34 9.58
CA GLY A 69 -3.85 -8.18 9.80
C GLY A 69 -4.60 -7.70 8.55
N PRO A 70 -5.23 -6.51 8.58
CA PRO A 70 -6.07 -6.04 7.48
C PRO A 70 -5.26 -5.61 6.25
N GLY A 71 -5.48 -6.29 5.13
CA GLY A 71 -4.75 -6.05 3.89
C GLY A 71 -5.03 -7.13 2.85
N SER A 72 -4.44 -6.96 1.68
CA SER A 72 -4.42 -7.94 0.60
C SER A 72 -2.97 -8.20 0.16
N ALA A 73 -2.60 -9.45 -0.08
CA ALA A 73 -1.40 -9.83 -0.78
C ALA A 73 -1.35 -9.15 -2.15
N GLY A 74 -0.15 -8.70 -2.55
CA GLY A 74 0.05 -7.88 -3.74
C GLY A 74 -0.34 -6.40 -3.58
N GLU A 75 -0.77 -5.97 -2.39
CA GLU A 75 -0.98 -4.54 -2.13
C GLU A 75 0.35 -3.79 -2.14
N TYR A 76 0.46 -2.78 -3.01
CA TYR A 76 1.60 -1.88 -3.09
C TYR A 76 1.33 -0.61 -2.29
N ALA A 77 2.29 -0.21 -1.44
CA ALA A 77 2.08 0.88 -0.50
C ALA A 77 3.36 1.68 -0.22
N TRP A 78 3.17 2.90 0.28
CA TRP A 78 4.22 3.68 0.94
C TRP A 78 3.59 4.67 1.93
N GLY A 79 4.41 5.17 2.86
CA GLY A 79 4.00 6.19 3.83
C GLY A 79 4.95 7.38 3.85
N GLY A 80 4.44 8.53 4.29
CA GLY A 80 5.20 9.78 4.43
C GLY A 80 5.32 10.26 5.88
N ALA A 81 6.34 11.07 6.12
CA ALA A 81 6.69 11.53 7.47
C ALA A 81 5.55 12.30 8.16
N ALA A 82 4.76 13.06 7.40
CA ALA A 82 3.65 13.88 7.91
C ALA A 82 2.36 13.10 8.20
N GLY A 83 2.47 11.78 8.42
CA GLY A 83 1.34 10.87 8.64
C GLY A 83 0.65 10.38 7.36
N THR A 84 1.08 10.86 6.18
CA THR A 84 0.51 10.50 4.88
C THR A 84 0.76 9.04 4.53
N GLY A 85 -0.05 8.50 3.62
CA GLY A 85 0.21 7.19 3.03
C GLY A 85 -0.76 6.86 1.92
N PHE A 86 -0.37 5.89 1.10
CA PHE A 86 -1.25 5.31 0.11
C PHE A 86 -1.05 3.80 0.06
N TRP A 87 -2.07 3.10 -0.42
CA TRP A 87 -1.95 1.71 -0.84
C TRP A 87 -2.92 1.43 -1.98
N ALA A 88 -2.55 0.49 -2.84
CA ALA A 88 -3.34 0.05 -3.97
C ALA A 88 -3.22 -1.46 -4.16
N THR A 89 -4.35 -2.13 -4.44
CA THR A 89 -4.40 -3.56 -4.71
C THR A 89 -5.26 -3.82 -5.95
N PRO A 90 -4.65 -4.28 -7.06
CA PRO A 90 -5.40 -4.71 -8.24
C PRO A 90 -6.40 -5.83 -7.94
N LYS A 91 -6.07 -6.73 -7.00
CA LYS A 91 -6.91 -7.87 -6.61
C LYS A 91 -8.28 -7.45 -6.07
N LEU A 92 -8.37 -6.31 -5.39
CA LEU A 92 -9.64 -5.79 -4.86
C LEU A 92 -10.17 -4.59 -5.64
N GLY A 93 -9.47 -4.12 -6.69
CA GLY A 93 -9.77 -2.84 -7.34
C GLY A 93 -9.77 -1.66 -6.35
N LEU A 94 -8.98 -1.75 -5.27
CA LEU A 94 -8.98 -0.78 -4.17
C LEU A 94 -7.74 0.10 -4.25
N SER A 95 -7.95 1.40 -4.16
CA SER A 95 -6.93 2.41 -3.90
C SER A 95 -7.33 3.24 -2.69
N VAL A 96 -6.36 3.61 -1.86
CA VAL A 96 -6.57 4.52 -0.73
C VAL A 96 -5.43 5.51 -0.69
N THR A 97 -5.76 6.79 -0.50
CA THR A 97 -4.79 7.85 -0.27
C THR A 97 -5.22 8.65 0.96
N LEU A 98 -4.31 8.76 1.92
CA LEU A 98 -4.48 9.53 3.15
C LEU A 98 -3.47 10.68 3.17
N MET A 99 -3.98 11.90 3.28
CA MET A 99 -3.18 13.11 3.35
C MET A 99 -3.42 13.84 4.68
N THR A 100 -2.49 13.70 5.61
CA THR A 100 -2.39 14.49 6.83
C THR A 100 -1.23 15.49 6.71
N GLN A 101 -1.21 16.53 7.54
CA GLN A 101 -0.14 17.54 7.59
C GLN A 101 0.38 17.68 9.03
N LEU A 102 0.65 16.55 9.68
CA LEU A 102 1.01 16.51 11.11
C LEU A 102 2.36 15.84 11.30
N MET A 103 3.21 16.46 12.12
CA MET A 103 4.51 15.93 12.51
C MET A 103 4.59 15.88 14.05
N PRO A 104 5.23 14.86 14.65
CA PRO A 104 5.77 13.66 13.99
C PRO A 104 4.67 12.75 13.45
N VAL A 105 5.05 11.70 12.73
CA VAL A 105 4.14 10.72 12.13
C VAL A 105 3.14 10.08 13.11
N THR A 106 3.47 10.08 14.40
CA THR A 106 2.67 9.54 15.51
C THR A 106 1.66 10.52 16.08
N ALA A 107 1.63 11.78 15.61
CA ALA A 107 0.72 12.82 16.12
C ALA A 107 -0.76 12.45 15.93
N LEU A 108 -1.07 11.67 14.89
CA LEU A 108 -2.40 11.11 14.65
C LEU A 108 -2.24 9.70 14.03
N PRO A 109 -2.71 8.63 14.68
CA PRO A 109 -2.60 7.26 14.16
C PRO A 109 -3.66 6.97 13.07
N ALA A 110 -3.84 7.89 12.12
CA ALA A 110 -4.90 7.84 11.12
C ALA A 110 -4.82 6.57 10.24
N ARG A 111 -3.61 6.13 9.88
CA ARG A 111 -3.41 4.88 9.10
C ARG A 111 -3.89 3.65 9.86
N ASP A 112 -3.63 3.59 11.17
CA ASP A 112 -3.99 2.47 12.05
C ASP A 112 -5.50 2.37 12.27
N LEU A 113 -6.20 3.51 12.23
CA LEU A 113 -7.65 3.56 12.37
C LEU A 113 -8.37 3.29 11.03
N LEU A 114 -7.86 3.87 9.94
CA LEU A 114 -8.51 3.85 8.63
C LEU A 114 -8.44 2.47 7.97
N ARG A 115 -7.27 1.82 8.01
CA ARG A 115 -7.05 0.55 7.31
C ARG A 115 -7.99 -0.57 7.80
N PRO A 116 -8.11 -0.87 9.11
CA PRO A 116 -9.06 -1.87 9.58
C PRO A 116 -10.52 -1.52 9.24
N ALA A 117 -10.89 -0.23 9.27
CA ALA A 117 -12.25 0.20 8.94
C ALA A 117 -12.60 -0.08 7.47
N ILE A 118 -11.71 0.25 6.53
CA ILE A 118 -11.89 -0.01 5.09
C ILE A 118 -12.01 -1.51 4.83
N TYR A 119 -11.06 -2.30 5.34
CA TYR A 119 -11.04 -3.74 5.07
C TYR A 119 -12.22 -4.49 5.71
N ARG A 120 -12.71 -4.04 6.88
CA ARG A 120 -13.96 -4.58 7.44
C ARG A 120 -15.18 -4.24 6.59
N ALA A 121 -15.25 -3.03 6.04
CA ALA A 121 -16.37 -2.63 5.18
C ALA A 121 -16.40 -3.45 3.88
N LEU A 122 -15.23 -3.75 3.30
CA LEU A 122 -15.12 -4.59 2.10
C LEU A 122 -15.49 -6.05 2.35
N ALA A 123 -15.21 -6.59 3.54
CA ALA A 123 -15.56 -7.96 3.90
C ALA A 123 -17.05 -8.17 4.22
N ALA A 124 -17.83 -7.09 4.37
CA ALA A 124 -19.23 -7.14 4.75
C ALA A 124 -20.21 -7.17 3.55
N GLY A 125 -19.70 -7.05 2.31
CA GLY A 125 -20.48 -7.13 1.07
C GLY A 125 -20.09 -8.36 0.26
#